data_AF-A0A7W6GIV7-F1
#
_entry.id   AF-A0A7W6GIV7-F1
#
_cell.length_a   1.000
_cell.length_b   1.000
_cell.length_c   1.000
_cell.angle_alpha   90.00
_cell.angle_beta   90.00
_cell.angle_gamma   90.00
#
_symmetry.space_group_name_H-M   'P 1'
#
loop_
_entity.id
_entity.type
_entity.pdbx_description
1 polymer ?
#
loop_
_entity_poly.entity_id
_entity_poly.type
_entity_poly.pdbx_seq_one_letter_code
_entity_poly.pdbx_strand_id
1 'polypeptide(L)'
;MTRDEHGLDDNRLLAGEVELWRNDQWRVTNFVLEEVPGATGYWIAARDVHHEMWPAHMSTKQWVDHSSFIEALHQARELHPRQGEVAA
;
A
#
# COMPACT_ATOMS: atom_id res chain seq x y z
N MET A 1 -3.45 -22.73 6.25
CA MET A 1 -4.09 -21.40 6.22
C MET A 1 -5.31 -21.53 5.34
N THR A 2 -6.50 -21.34 5.89
CA THR A 2 -7.77 -21.44 5.16
C THR A 2 -8.04 -20.08 4.53
N ARG A 3 -8.32 -20.03 3.24
CA ARG A 3 -8.69 -18.78 2.55
C ARG A 3 -10.20 -18.63 2.51
N ASP A 4 -10.70 -17.40 2.54
CA ASP A 4 -12.13 -17.10 2.39
C ASP A 4 -12.59 -17.24 0.92
N GLU A 5 -13.88 -16.98 0.67
CA GLU A 5 -14.48 -17.04 -0.67
C GLU A 5 -13.91 -16.02 -1.67
N HIS A 6 -13.18 -15.02 -1.16
CA HIS A 6 -12.48 -14.00 -1.94
C HIS A 6 -10.98 -14.29 -2.12
N GLY A 7 -10.49 -15.42 -1.59
CA GLY A 7 -9.09 -15.83 -1.70
C GLY A 7 -8.15 -15.14 -0.71
N LEU A 8 -8.69 -14.45 0.30
CA LEU A 8 -7.93 -13.78 1.34
C LEU A 8 -7.58 -14.74 2.48
N ASP A 9 -6.40 -14.57 3.07
CA ASP A 9 -6.02 -15.27 4.30
C ASP A 9 -6.49 -14.54 5.58
N ASP A 10 -6.13 -15.07 6.76
CA ASP A 10 -6.48 -14.48 8.05
C ASP A 10 -5.94 -13.05 8.24
N ASN A 11 -4.94 -12.64 7.46
CA ASN A 11 -4.36 -11.29 7.45
C ASN A 11 -4.95 -10.40 6.34
N ARG A 12 -5.99 -10.87 5.64
CA ARG A 12 -6.57 -10.20 4.47
C ARG A 12 -5.57 -9.96 3.34
N LEU A 13 -4.69 -10.92 3.08
CA LEU A 13 -3.77 -10.91 1.94
C LEU A 13 -4.22 -11.93 0.89
N LEU A 14 -4.09 -11.58 -0.39
CA LEU A 14 -4.31 -12.51 -1.49
C LEU A 14 -3.20 -13.55 -1.59
N ALA A 15 -3.45 -14.62 -2.34
CA ALA A 15 -2.45 -15.66 -2.58
C ALA A 15 -1.17 -15.09 -3.25
N GLY A 16 -0.05 -15.13 -2.53
CA GLY A 16 1.24 -14.62 -3.00
C GLY A 16 1.52 -13.17 -2.61
N GLU A 17 0.57 -12.49 -1.98
CA GLU A 17 0.83 -11.22 -1.30
C GLU A 17 1.62 -11.45 -0.01
N VAL A 18 2.59 -10.57 0.22
CA VAL A 18 3.40 -10.55 1.43
C VAL A 18 3.35 -9.13 1.97
N GLU A 19 2.88 -8.98 3.20
CA GLU A 19 2.98 -7.71 3.93
C GLU A 19 4.45 -7.41 4.21
N LEU A 20 4.90 -6.24 3.77
CA LEU A 20 6.27 -5.76 3.95
C LEU A 20 6.35 -4.73 5.08
N TRP A 21 5.32 -3.91 5.23
CA TRP A 21 5.24 -2.85 6.22
C TRP A 21 3.79 -2.43 6.46
N ARG A 22 3.50 -1.88 7.64
CA ARG A 22 2.19 -1.27 7.94
C ARG A 22 2.28 -0.18 9.00
N ASN A 23 1.32 0.74 8.97
CA ASN A 23 0.93 1.57 10.10
C ASN A 23 -0.57 1.40 10.40
N ASP A 24 -1.15 2.33 11.14
CA ASP A 24 -2.53 2.27 11.61
C ASP A 24 -3.58 2.40 10.50
N GLN A 25 -3.24 3.02 9.36
CA GLN A 25 -4.17 3.22 8.24
C GLN A 25 -3.74 2.55 6.93
N TRP A 26 -2.47 2.18 6.78
CA TRP A 26 -1.91 1.75 5.51
C TRP A 26 -1.03 0.52 5.67
N ARG A 27 -1.02 -0.29 4.62
CA ARG A 27 -0.17 -1.46 4.47
C ARG A 27 0.53 -1.43 3.13
N VAL A 28 1.81 -1.79 3.13
CA VAL A 28 2.60 -2.04 1.93
C VAL A 28 2.77 -3.54 1.80
N THR A 29 2.36 -4.09 0.67
CA THR A 29 2.64 -5.46 0.26
C THR A 29 3.69 -5.48 -0.85
N ASN A 30 4.10 -6.67 -1.28
CA ASN A 30 4.92 -6.86 -2.47
C ASN A 30 4.24 -6.40 -3.79
N PHE A 31 2.93 -6.13 -3.80
CA PHE A 31 2.22 -5.70 -5.01
C PHE A 31 1.54 -4.34 -4.91
N VAL A 32 1.18 -3.88 -3.72
CA VAL A 32 0.39 -2.65 -3.53
C VAL A 32 0.74 -1.87 -2.26
N LEU A 33 0.37 -0.60 -2.22
CA LEU A 33 0.11 0.18 -1.02
C LEU A 33 -1.41 0.27 -0.86
N GLU A 34 -1.97 -0.20 0.23
CA GLU A 34 -3.43 -0.31 0.43
C GLU A 34 -3.88 0.15 1.82
N GLU A 35 -5.15 0.54 1.93
CA GLU A 35 -5.79 0.98 3.17
C GLU A 35 -6.07 -0.21 4.11
N VAL A 36 -5.81 -0.04 5.40
CA VAL A 36 -6.13 -0.98 6.47
C VAL A 36 -6.69 -0.23 7.70
N PRO A 37 -7.78 -0.73 8.32
CA PRO A 37 -8.69 -1.74 7.80
C PRO A 37 -9.43 -1.15 6.59
N GLY A 38 -9.46 -1.87 5.46
CA GLY A 38 -9.92 -1.36 4.15
C GLY A 38 -11.40 -0.97 4.09
N ALA A 39 -11.78 0.06 4.83
CA ALA A 39 -13.13 0.60 4.91
C ALA A 39 -13.59 1.11 3.54
N THR A 40 -12.67 1.65 2.75
CA THR A 40 -12.89 2.06 1.35
C THR A 40 -12.35 1.06 0.34
N GLY A 41 -11.41 0.20 0.76
CA GLY A 41 -10.75 -0.78 -0.11
C GLY A 41 -9.79 -0.13 -1.11
N TYR A 42 -9.25 1.05 -0.78
CA TYR A 42 -8.38 1.80 -1.68
C TYR A 42 -6.97 1.21 -1.73
N TRP A 43 -6.41 1.13 -2.93
CA TRP A 43 -5.04 0.64 -3.14
C TRP A 43 -4.35 1.34 -4.32
N ILE A 44 -3.02 1.34 -4.28
CA ILE A 44 -2.11 1.88 -5.28
C ILE A 44 -1.16 0.76 -5.67
N ALA A 45 -1.04 0.43 -6.96
CA ALA A 45 -0.09 -0.58 -7.39
C ALA A 45 1.35 -0.16 -7.08
N ALA A 46 2.21 -1.12 -6.72
CA ALA A 46 3.63 -0.89 -6.46
C ALA A 46 4.34 -0.12 -7.60
N ARG A 47 3.98 -0.39 -8.86
CA ARG A 47 4.50 0.33 -10.03
C ARG A 47 4.10 1.81 -10.09
N ASP A 48 3.00 2.17 -9.41
CA ASP A 48 2.37 3.50 -9.52
C ASP A 48 2.72 4.39 -8.31
N VAL A 49 3.25 3.86 -7.19
CA VAL A 49 3.56 4.61 -5.95
C VAL A 49 4.53 5.80 -6.16
N HIS A 50 5.26 5.76 -7.26
CA HIS A 50 6.22 6.78 -7.65
C HIS A 50 5.62 7.98 -8.37
N HIS A 51 4.34 7.93 -8.75
CA HIS A 51 3.67 9.10 -9.31
C HIS A 51 3.56 10.22 -8.28
N GLU A 52 3.98 11.43 -8.68
CA GLU A 52 4.02 12.62 -7.81
C GLU A 52 2.62 13.14 -7.44
N MET A 53 1.57 12.68 -8.13
CA MET A 53 0.19 13.11 -7.88
C MET A 53 -0.37 12.59 -6.55
N TRP A 54 0.19 11.50 -5.99
CA TRP A 54 -0.44 10.80 -4.88
C TRP A 54 -0.64 11.66 -3.62
N PRO A 55 0.36 12.42 -3.12
CA PRO A 55 0.15 13.32 -1.99
C PRO A 55 -1.03 14.27 -2.19
N ALA A 56 -1.10 14.95 -3.33
CA ALA A 56 -2.16 15.90 -3.63
C ALA A 56 -3.51 15.21 -3.84
N HIS A 57 -3.54 14.06 -4.50
CA HIS A 57 -4.77 13.30 -4.69
C HIS A 57 -5.35 12.83 -3.34
N MET A 58 -4.51 12.31 -2.46
CA MET A 58 -4.94 11.75 -1.19
C MET A 58 -5.31 12.82 -0.16
N SER A 59 -4.72 14.01 -0.21
CA SER A 59 -5.10 15.13 0.66
C SER A 59 -6.52 15.64 0.42
N THR A 60 -7.11 15.38 -0.75
CA THR A 60 -8.52 15.73 -1.04
C THR A 60 -9.55 14.78 -0.41
N LYS A 61 -9.10 13.64 0.15
CA LYS A 61 -9.99 12.62 0.70
C LYS A 61 -10.13 12.81 2.21
N GLN A 62 -11.35 13.03 2.69
CA GLN A 62 -11.61 13.32 4.12
C GLN A 62 -11.31 12.15 5.07
N TRP A 63 -11.29 10.92 4.56
CA TRP A 63 -11.03 9.72 5.37
C TRP A 63 -9.54 9.41 5.51
N VAL A 64 -8.66 10.08 4.76
CA VAL A 64 -7.22 9.82 4.80
C VAL A 64 -6.57 10.62 5.93
N ASP A 65 -5.88 9.94 6.83
CA ASP A 65 -4.87 10.59 7.66
C ASP A 65 -3.65 10.86 6.79
N HIS A 66 -3.41 12.15 6.52
CA HIS A 66 -2.39 12.54 5.56
C HIS A 66 -0.98 12.16 6.03
N SER A 67 -0.71 12.21 7.34
CA SER A 67 0.62 11.87 7.87
C SER A 67 0.89 10.38 7.72
N SER A 68 -0.07 9.54 8.11
CA SER A 68 0.02 8.08 7.92
C SER A 68 0.14 7.70 6.46
N PHE A 69 -0.55 8.40 5.55
CA PHE A 69 -0.40 8.16 4.12
C PHE A 69 0.99 8.53 3.58
N ILE A 70 1.54 9.70 3.96
CA ILE A 70 2.86 10.12 3.49
C ILE A 70 3.96 9.19 3.99
N GLU A 71 3.88 8.74 5.24
CA GLU A 71 4.77 7.72 5.79
C GLU A 71 4.69 6.41 4.98
N ALA A 72 3.47 5.92 4.74
CA ALA A 72 3.26 4.70 3.98
C ALA A 72 3.72 4.81 2.53
N LEU A 73 3.54 5.98 1.90
CA LEU A 73 4.02 6.27 0.55
C LEU A 73 5.55 6.29 0.50
N HIS A 74 6.21 6.83 1.52
CA HIS A 74 7.67 6.78 1.63
C HIS A 74 8.17 5.34 1.73
N GLN A 75 7.61 4.56 2.66
CA GLN A 75 7.94 3.15 2.84
C GLN A 75 7.69 2.33 1.57
N ALA A 76 6.56 2.58 0.88
CA ALA A 76 6.27 1.92 -0.38
C ALA A 76 7.31 2.24 -1.46
N ARG A 77 7.81 3.48 -1.55
CA ARG A 77 8.84 3.86 -2.52
C ARG A 77 10.20 3.24 -2.23
N GLU A 78 10.56 3.09 -0.95
CA GLU A 78 11.79 2.41 -0.52
C GLU A 78 11.73 0.90 -0.83
N LEU A 79 10.58 0.27 -0.56
CA LEU A 79 10.37 -1.16 -0.76
C LEU A 79 10.13 -1.53 -2.24
N HIS A 80 9.69 -0.56 -3.06
CA HIS A 80 9.44 -0.71 -4.49
C HIS A 80 10.25 0.32 -5.29
N PRO A 81 11.58 0.17 -5.40
CA PRO A 81 12.41 1.13 -6.12
C PRO A 81 12.02 1.21 -7.60
N ARG A 82 12.17 2.39 -8.22
CA ARG A 82 11.88 2.54 -9.65
C ARG A 82 12.79 1.62 -10.46
N GLN A 83 12.25 1.05 -11.54
CA GLN A 83 13.06 0.28 -12.48
C GLN A 83 14.15 1.19 -13.07
N GLY A 84 15.39 0.98 -12.65
CA GLY A 84 16.55 1.83 -12.98
C GLY A 84 17.32 2.39 -11.76
N GLU A 85 16.72 2.34 -10.56
CA GLU A 85 17.34 2.75 -9.29
C GLU A 85 17.81 1.53 -8.47
N VAL A 86 18.44 0.55 -9.13
CA VAL A 86 19.15 -0.49 -8.37
C VAL A 86 20.39 0.17 -7.80
N ALA A 87 20.46 0.24 -6.47
CA ALA A 87 21.59 0.80 -5.73
C ALA A 87 22.91 0.27 -6.31
N ALA A 88 23.73 1.20 -6.80
CA ALA A 88 25.10 0.96 -7.23
C ALA A 88 25.99 0.57 -6.04
#